data_AF-A0A9D9QE38-F1
#
_entry.id   AF-A0A9D9QE38-F1
#
_cell.length_a   1.000
_cell.length_b   1.000
_cell.length_c   1.000
_cell.angle_alpha   90.00
_cell.angle_beta   90.00
_cell.angle_gamma   90.00
#
_symmetry.space_group_name_H-M   'P 1'
#
loop_
_entity.id
_entity.type
_entity.pdbx_description
1 polymer ?
#
loop_
_entity_poly.entity_id
_entity_poly.type
_entity_poly.pdbx_seq_one_letter_code
_entity_poly.pdbx_strand_id
1 'polypeptide(L)' 'HAKDGSVKQNKDGSPKAKTSHSLNPVPAIIYDPEYKGEYDQSVLNSGLGISSWPATIMQLMGFVPPEDYDKSLINLK' A
#
# COMPACT_ATOMS: atom_id res chain seq x y z
N HIS A 1 17.74 -7.46 11.71
CA HIS A 1 17.54 -6.01 11.61
C HIS A 1 16.72 -5.54 12.82
N ALA A 2 17.19 -4.55 13.57
CA ALA A 2 16.40 -3.85 14.57
C ALA A 2 15.48 -2.82 13.90
N LYS A 3 14.66 -2.11 14.69
CA LYS A 3 13.66 -1.16 14.17
C LYS A 3 14.29 0.00 13.38
N ASP A 4 15.56 0.29 13.65
CA ASP A 4 16.41 1.28 12.99
C ASP A 4 17.15 0.74 11.75
N GLY A 5 16.94 -0.53 11.37
CA GLY A 5 17.63 -1.16 10.25
C GLY A 5 19.00 -1.77 10.58
N SER A 6 19.53 -1.64 11.80
CA SER A 6 20.83 -2.23 12.17
C SER A 6 20.78 -3.76 12.23
N VAL A 7 21.85 -4.46 11.83
CA VAL A 7 21.93 -5.93 11.90
C VAL A 7 22.01 -6.35 13.37
N LYS A 8 21.06 -7.18 13.82
CA LYS A 8 21.13 -7.76 15.18
C LYS A 8 22.19 -8.85 15.18
N GLN A 9 23.06 -8.86 16.19
CA GLN A 9 24.07 -9.88 16.37
C GLN A 9 23.71 -10.82 17.52
N ASN A 10 24.21 -12.05 17.45
CA ASN A 10 24.21 -13.02 18.55
C ASN A 10 25.32 -12.67 19.56
N LYS A 11 25.36 -13.36 20.71
CA LYS A 11 26.38 -13.12 21.76
C LYS A 11 27.82 -13.36 21.28
N ASP A 12 28.00 -14.15 20.23
CA ASP A 12 29.27 -14.47 19.56
C ASP A 12 29.64 -13.46 18.45
N GLY A 13 28.83 -12.42 18.23
CA GLY A 13 29.04 -11.42 17.17
C GLY A 13 28.51 -11.82 15.79
N SER A 14 28.01 -13.05 15.61
CA SER A 14 27.44 -13.49 14.33
C SER A 14 26.10 -12.79 14.02
N PRO A 15 25.79 -12.47 12.75
CA PRO A 15 24.49 -11.93 12.38
C PRO A 15 23.34 -12.87 12.75
N LYS A 16 22.34 -12.35 13.46
CA LYS A 16 21.16 -13.11 13.84
C LYS A 16 20.18 -13.20 12.68
N ALA A 17 19.75 -14.41 12.36
CA ALA A 17 18.71 -14.65 11.35
C ALA A 17 17.44 -13.85 11.66
N LYS A 18 16.85 -13.22 10.63
CA LYS A 18 15.61 -12.45 10.74
C LYS A 18 14.44 -13.34 10.28
N THR A 19 13.62 -13.78 11.23
CA THR A 19 12.42 -14.59 10.98
C THR A 19 11.12 -13.79 11.08
N SER A 20 11.19 -12.51 11.45
CA SER A 20 10.04 -11.60 11.53
C SER A 20 9.83 -10.84 10.23
N HIS A 21 8.61 -10.34 10.00
CA HIS A 21 8.27 -9.43 8.91
C HIS A 21 9.18 -8.17 8.85
N SER A 22 9.21 -7.51 7.69
CA SER A 22 9.84 -6.20 7.48
C SER A 22 8.83 -5.06 7.67
N LEU A 23 9.34 -3.84 7.83
CA LEU A 23 8.54 -2.60 7.79
C LEU A 23 8.66 -1.90 6.42
N ASN A 24 9.06 -2.66 5.40
CA ASN A 24 9.24 -2.11 4.07
C ASN A 24 7.85 -1.77 3.49
N PRO A 25 7.74 -0.70 2.69
CA PRO A 25 6.52 -0.43 1.96
C PRO A 25 6.19 -1.60 1.02
N VAL A 26 4.90 -1.81 0.78
CA VAL A 26 4.38 -2.81 -0.16
C VAL A 26 3.93 -2.14 -1.45
N PRO A 27 4.13 -2.77 -2.62
CA PRO A 27 3.64 -2.21 -3.87
C PRO A 27 2.11 -2.28 -3.93
N ALA A 28 1.51 -1.28 -4.59
CA ALA A 28 0.10 -1.24 -4.94
C ALA A 28 -0.02 -1.09 -6.46
N ILE A 29 -0.68 -2.04 -7.13
CA ILE A 29 -0.75 -2.10 -8.59
C ILE A 29 -2.20 -2.32 -9.00
N ILE A 30 -2.71 -1.47 -9.88
CA ILE A 30 -4.00 -1.64 -10.55
C ILE A 30 -3.69 -2.03 -11.99
N TYR A 31 -4.27 -3.14 -12.44
CA TYR A 31 -4.20 -3.59 -13.83
C TYR A 31 -5.58 -3.53 -14.43
N ASP A 32 -5.76 -2.59 -15.36
CA ASP A 32 -6.99 -2.41 -16.12
C ASP A 32 -6.64 -2.32 -17.62
N PRO A 33 -6.76 -3.42 -18.37
CA PRO A 33 -6.48 -3.43 -19.80
C PRO A 33 -7.57 -2.73 -20.62
N GLU A 34 -8.76 -2.53 -20.05
CA GLU A 34 -9.89 -1.90 -20.73
C GLU A 34 -10.06 -0.43 -20.36
N TYR A 35 -9.13 0.16 -19.61
CA TYR A 35 -9.19 1.55 -19.16
C TYR A 35 -9.61 2.52 -20.27
N LYS A 36 -10.69 3.26 -20.03
CA LYS A 36 -11.32 4.21 -20.98
C LYS A 36 -11.21 5.66 -20.51
N GLY A 37 -10.45 5.93 -19.46
CA GLY A 37 -10.27 7.29 -18.94
C GLY A 37 -11.04 7.59 -17.66
N GLU A 38 -11.53 6.57 -16.95
CA GLU A 38 -12.45 6.70 -15.81
C GLU A 38 -11.80 7.29 -14.55
N TYR A 39 -10.47 7.25 -14.45
CA TYR A 39 -9.72 7.74 -13.29
C TYR A 39 -8.35 8.32 -13.69
N ASP A 40 -7.74 9.11 -12.81
CA ASP A 40 -6.42 9.68 -13.07
C ASP A 40 -5.30 8.63 -12.91
N GLN A 41 -4.51 8.44 -13.97
CA GLN A 41 -3.33 7.56 -13.99
C GLN A 41 -2.03 8.29 -13.64
N SER A 42 -2.02 9.63 -13.71
CA SER A 42 -0.86 10.48 -13.48
C SER A 42 -0.75 10.95 -12.03
N VAL A 43 -1.88 11.01 -11.31
CA VAL A 43 -1.95 11.48 -9.92
C VAL A 43 -2.70 10.47 -9.06
N LEU A 44 -1.97 9.88 -8.10
CA LEU A 44 -2.52 9.07 -7.03
C LEU A 44 -2.57 9.84 -5.72
N ASN A 45 -3.52 9.49 -4.85
CA ASN A 45 -3.58 10.04 -3.52
C ASN A 45 -2.39 9.54 -2.67
N SER A 46 -1.72 10.47 -1.97
CA SER A 46 -0.49 10.20 -1.21
C SER A 46 -0.76 10.01 0.29
N GLY A 47 0.21 9.44 1.00
CA GLY A 47 0.12 9.21 2.45
C GLY A 47 -0.82 8.08 2.86
N LEU A 48 -1.19 7.22 1.91
CA LEU A 48 -2.15 6.14 2.11
C LEU A 48 -1.48 4.80 2.41
N GLY A 49 -2.23 3.92 3.07
CA GLY A 49 -1.83 2.56 3.40
C GLY A 49 -2.75 1.51 2.80
N ILE A 50 -2.63 0.27 3.29
CA ILE A 50 -3.45 -0.86 2.82
C ILE A 50 -4.95 -0.63 3.06
N SER A 51 -5.31 0.18 4.06
CA SER A 51 -6.68 0.57 4.40
C SER A 51 -7.42 1.37 3.32
N SER A 52 -6.72 1.91 2.33
CA SER A 52 -7.32 2.63 1.19
C SER A 52 -7.85 1.71 0.09
N TRP A 53 -7.49 0.42 0.09
CA TRP A 53 -7.93 -0.53 -0.93
C TRP A 53 -9.45 -0.76 -0.99
N PRO A 54 -10.17 -0.93 0.13
CA PRO A 54 -11.62 -1.07 0.10
C PRO A 54 -12.33 0.08 -0.62
N ALA A 55 -11.97 1.34 -0.31
CA ALA A 55 -12.53 2.50 -1.00
C ALA A 55 -12.16 2.54 -2.49
N THR A 56 -10.92 2.15 -2.83
CA THR A 56 -10.44 2.05 -4.22
C THR A 56 -11.25 1.04 -5.02
N ILE A 57 -11.47 -0.16 -4.48
CA ILE A 57 -12.24 -1.23 -5.14
C ILE A 57 -13.70 -0.81 -5.30
N MET A 58 -14.30 -0.22 -4.27
CA MET A 58 -15.68 0.28 -4.33
C MET A 58 -15.85 1.28 -5.47
N GLN A 59 -14.94 2.26 -5.59
CA GLN A 59 -14.97 3.23 -6.69
C GLN A 59 -14.84 2.57 -8.06
N LEU A 60 -13.90 1.64 -8.24
CA LEU A 60 -13.72 0.90 -9.50
C LEU A 60 -14.96 0.06 -9.87
N MET A 61 -15.72 -0.40 -8.88
CA MET A 61 -16.98 -1.12 -9.08
C MET A 61 -18.20 -0.19 -9.27
N GLY A 62 -18.02 1.14 -9.20
CA GLY A 62 -19.10 2.12 -9.34
C GLY A 62 -19.92 2.35 -8.06
N PHE A 63 -19.39 1.96 -6.89
CA PHE A 63 -20.00 2.25 -5.59
C PHE A 63 -19.40 3.49 -4.94
N VAL A 64 -20.18 4.12 -4.05
CA VAL A 64 -19.72 5.21 -3.19
C VAL A 64 -19.16 4.60 -1.89
N PRO A 65 -17.87 4.80 -1.57
CA PRO A 65 -17.32 4.34 -0.30
C PRO A 65 -17.99 5.05 0.90
N PRO A 66 -18.12 4.39 2.06
CA PRO A 66 -18.53 5.03 3.30
C PRO A 66 -17.62 6.20 3.70
N GLU A 67 -18.16 7.19 4.41
CA GLU A 67 -17.42 8.40 4.82
C GLU A 67 -16.30 8.10 5.84
N ASP A 68 -16.46 7.05 6.64
CA ASP A 68 -15.50 6.61 7.65
C ASP A 68 -14.34 5.77 7.10
N TYR A 69 -14.30 5.54 5.78
CA TYR A 69 -13.22 4.80 5.13
C TYR A 69 -12.06 5.72 4.77
N ASP A 70 -10.84 5.17 4.82
CA ASP A 70 -9.68 5.85 4.26
C ASP A 70 -9.90 6.12 2.76
N LYS A 71 -9.38 7.26 2.31
CA LYS A 71 -9.52 7.71 0.93
C LYS A 71 -9.01 6.64 -0.05
N SER A 72 -9.71 6.54 -1.18
CA SER A 72 -9.26 5.74 -2.32
C SER A 72 -7.87 6.18 -2.82
N LEU A 73 -7.11 5.23 -3.37
CA LEU A 73 -5.81 5.49 -4.01
C LEU A 73 -5.96 6.31 -5.30
N ILE A 74 -7.09 6.18 -5.98
CA ILE A 74 -7.37 6.83 -7.27
C ILE A 74 -8.35 8.00 -7.11
N ASN A 75 -8.34 8.88 -8.10
CA ASN A 75 -9.33 9.94 -8.26
C ASN A 75 -10.13 9.65 -9.53
N LEU A 76 -11.45 9.43 -9.40
CA LEU A 76 -12.36 9.30 -10.54
C LEU A 76 -12.44 10.64 -11.30
N LYS A 77 -12.68 10.57 -12.61
CA LYS A 77 -12.88 11.74 -13.49
C LYS A 77 -14.35 12.04 -13.76
#